data_AF-A0A0Q7E1M4-F1
#
_entry.id   AF-A0A0Q7E1M4-F1
#
_cell.length_a   1.000
_cell.length_b   1.000
_cell.length_c   1.000
_cell.angle_alpha   90.00
_cell.angle_beta   90.00
_cell.angle_gamma   90.00
#
_symmetry.space_group_name_H-M   'P 1'
#
loop_
_entity.id
_entity.type
_entity.pdbx_description
1 polymer ?
#
loop_
_entity_poly.entity_id
_entity_poly.type
_entity_poly.pdbx_seq_one_letter_code
_entity_poly.pdbx_strand_id
1 'polypeptide(L)'
;MTIYRLIPSAPPEDAGWQLALNHGEVVVRAHSTGEARAVAALEEASIRAHGVPPTTTQVVASAFRNEKLYTVKQDDSGAFDDAGPVRVLRGEFLFPVGYEGLKID
;
A
#
# COMPACT_ATOMS: atom_id res chain seq x y z
N MET A 1 3.26 -16.18 -9.53
CA MET A 1 2.31 -15.02 -9.41
C MET A 1 2.91 -13.87 -10.20
N THR A 2 2.28 -12.71 -10.23
CA THR A 2 2.84 -11.54 -10.91
C THR A 2 3.37 -10.55 -9.88
N ILE A 3 4.47 -9.88 -10.23
CA ILE A 3 4.99 -8.76 -9.44
C ILE A 3 4.39 -7.47 -9.95
N TYR A 4 3.90 -6.65 -9.03
CA TYR A 4 3.29 -5.36 -9.32
C TYR A 4 4.00 -4.26 -8.55
N ARG A 5 4.17 -3.11 -9.20
CA ARG A 5 4.62 -1.86 -8.60
C ARG A 5 3.47 -0.88 -8.52
N LEU A 6 3.16 -0.42 -7.32
CA LEU A 6 2.28 0.70 -7.05
C LEU A 6 3.14 1.95 -6.94
N ILE A 7 2.97 2.88 -7.89
CA ILE A 7 3.79 4.08 -8.01
C ILE A 7 2.90 5.31 -7.87
N PRO A 8 3.28 6.31 -7.05
CA PRO A 8 2.57 7.58 -7.02
C PRO A 8 2.57 8.20 -8.42
N SER A 9 1.38 8.54 -8.93
CA SER A 9 1.21 9.13 -10.27
C SER A 9 0.60 10.52 -10.23
N ALA A 10 -0.01 10.93 -9.12
CA ALA A 10 -0.50 12.29 -8.94
C ALA A 10 0.64 13.27 -8.61
N PRO A 11 0.55 14.54 -9.05
CA PRO A 11 1.47 15.59 -8.61
C PRO A 11 1.50 15.74 -7.08
N PRO A 12 2.62 16.16 -6.47
CA PRO A 12 2.72 16.37 -5.02
C PRO A 12 1.65 17.30 -4.44
N GLU A 13 1.18 18.26 -5.23
CA GLU A 13 0.15 19.24 -4.88
C GLU A 13 -1.30 18.78 -5.11
N ASP A 14 -1.52 17.54 -5.57
CA ASP A 14 -2.88 17.01 -5.75
C ASP A 14 -3.65 16.97 -4.42
N ALA A 15 -4.88 17.49 -4.42
CA ALA A 15 -5.70 17.59 -3.22
C ALA A 15 -6.02 16.22 -2.60
N GLY A 16 -5.96 15.12 -3.36
CA GLY A 16 -6.12 13.78 -2.83
C GLY A 16 -5.05 13.39 -1.80
N TRP A 17 -3.85 14.00 -1.86
CA TRP A 17 -2.80 13.79 -0.84
C TRP A 17 -3.12 14.43 0.51
N GLN A 18 -4.14 15.30 0.58
CA GLN A 18 -4.64 15.82 1.87
C GLN A 18 -5.49 14.77 2.61
N LEU A 19 -5.98 13.75 1.90
CA LEU A 19 -6.84 12.69 2.45
C LEU A 19 -6.06 11.42 2.82
N ALA A 20 -4.90 11.20 2.22
CA ALA A 20 -4.06 10.03 2.47
C ALA A 20 -2.58 10.34 2.20
N LEU A 21 -1.68 9.67 2.92
CA LEU A 21 -0.24 9.88 2.78
C LEU A 21 0.31 9.24 1.49
N ASN A 22 1.26 9.92 0.88
CA ASN A 22 2.10 9.34 -0.16
C ASN A 22 3.19 8.48 0.50
N HIS A 23 3.14 7.17 0.29
CA HIS A 23 4.10 6.20 0.85
C HIS A 23 5.22 5.85 -0.15
N GLY A 24 5.37 6.60 -1.25
CA GLY A 24 6.31 6.26 -2.31
C GLY A 24 5.91 4.99 -3.07
N GLU A 25 6.89 4.33 -3.69
CA GLU A 25 6.68 3.10 -4.46
C GLU A 25 6.59 1.86 -3.55
N VAL A 26 5.61 1.00 -3.80
CA VAL A 26 5.46 -0.31 -3.15
C VAL A 26 5.46 -1.43 -4.18
N VAL A 27 6.16 -2.52 -3.87
CA VAL A 27 6.24 -3.74 -4.69
C VAL A 27 5.46 -4.85 -4.02
N VAL A 28 4.57 -5.48 -4.77
CA VAL A 28 3.63 -6.48 -4.27
C VAL A 28 3.65 -7.70 -5.18
N ARG A 29 3.65 -8.89 -4.58
CA ARG A 29 3.33 -10.14 -5.28
C ARG A 29 1.84 -10.40 -5.15
N ALA A 30 1.14 -10.52 -6.29
CA ALA A 30 -0.30 -10.74 -6.34
C ALA A 30 -0.71 -11.46 -7.64
N HIS A 31 -1.99 -11.85 -7.73
CA HIS A 31 -2.64 -12.43 -8.91
C HIS A 31 -3.20 -11.38 -9.87
N SER A 32 -3.45 -10.16 -9.39
CA SER A 32 -4.00 -9.07 -10.21
C SER A 32 -3.60 -7.70 -9.66
N THR A 33 -3.78 -6.65 -10.46
CA THR A 33 -3.58 -5.26 -10.02
C THR A 33 -4.52 -4.86 -8.88
N GLY A 34 -5.78 -5.31 -8.91
CA GLY A 34 -6.75 -5.05 -7.85
C GLY A 34 -6.37 -5.70 -6.52
N GLU A 35 -5.89 -6.94 -6.56
CA GLU A 35 -5.36 -7.62 -5.37
C GLU A 35 -4.08 -6.94 -4.87
N ALA A 36 -3.17 -6.52 -5.76
CA ALA A 36 -1.97 -5.78 -5.38
C ALA A 36 -2.30 -4.50 -4.58
N ARG A 37 -3.35 -3.76 -4.97
CA ARG A 37 -3.88 -2.62 -4.21
C ARG A 37 -4.43 -3.02 -2.85
N ALA A 38 -5.22 -4.09 -2.80
CA ALA A 38 -5.80 -4.56 -1.54
C ALA A 38 -4.72 -4.98 -0.54
N VAL A 39 -3.69 -5.68 -1.00
CA VAL A 39 -2.57 -6.17 -0.18
C VAL A 39 -1.71 -5.00 0.33
N ALA A 40 -1.37 -4.03 -0.54
CA ALA A 40 -0.63 -2.85 -0.10
C ALA A 40 -1.40 -2.04 0.95
N ALA A 41 -2.71 -1.81 0.73
CA ALA A 41 -3.57 -1.11 1.67
C ALA A 41 -3.75 -1.85 2.99
N LEU A 42 -3.86 -3.18 2.94
CA LEU A 42 -3.97 -4.01 4.14
C LEU A 42 -2.68 -4.00 4.96
N GLU A 43 -1.52 -4.06 4.31
CA GLU A 43 -0.22 -3.98 4.98
C GLU A 43 -0.06 -2.62 5.68
N GLU A 44 -0.35 -1.52 4.98
CA GLU A 44 -0.35 -0.17 5.56
C GLU A 44 -1.25 -0.10 6.80
N ALA A 45 -2.50 -0.56 6.69
CA ALA A 45 -3.45 -0.55 7.78
C ALA A 45 -3.02 -1.46 8.95
N SER A 46 -2.38 -2.59 8.66
CA SER A 46 -1.90 -3.53 9.67
C SER A 46 -0.74 -2.95 10.47
N ILE A 47 0.22 -2.29 9.80
CA ILE A 47 1.31 -1.57 10.47
C ILE A 47 0.73 -0.48 11.37
N ARG A 48 -0.22 0.29 10.83
CA ARG A 48 -0.94 1.36 11.55
C ARG A 48 -1.70 0.84 12.77
N ALA A 49 -2.21 -0.39 12.74
CA ALA A 49 -3.01 -0.97 13.81
C ALA A 49 -2.19 -1.68 14.92
N HIS A 50 -0.85 -1.74 14.79
CA HIS A 50 0.08 -2.27 15.80
C HIS A 50 -0.37 -3.59 16.48
N GLY A 51 -0.66 -4.61 15.67
CA GLY A 51 -0.98 -5.95 16.18
C GLY A 51 -2.46 -6.20 16.49
N VAL A 52 -3.31 -5.19 16.34
CA VAL A 52 -4.77 -5.35 16.29
C VAL A 52 -5.20 -5.55 14.83
N PRO A 53 -6.21 -6.39 14.53
CA PRO A 53 -6.75 -6.50 13.19
C PRO A 53 -7.22 -5.14 12.65
N PRO A 54 -6.79 -4.72 11.44
CA PRO A 54 -7.22 -3.46 10.87
C PRO A 54 -8.70 -3.50 10.52
N THR A 55 -9.37 -2.36 10.69
CA THR A 55 -10.76 -2.19 10.26
C THR A 55 -10.88 -2.03 8.75
N THR A 56 -12.02 -2.41 8.18
CA THR A 56 -12.33 -2.17 6.75
C THR A 56 -12.14 -0.71 6.36
N THR A 57 -12.54 0.22 7.22
CA THR A 57 -12.42 1.67 6.98
C THR A 57 -10.95 2.09 6.84
N GLN A 58 -10.04 1.57 7.66
CA GLN A 58 -8.60 1.86 7.55
C GLN A 58 -8.03 1.38 6.22
N VAL A 59 -8.40 0.17 5.77
CA VAL A 59 -7.93 -0.37 4.48
C VAL A 59 -8.50 0.42 3.30
N VAL A 60 -9.78 0.79 3.34
CA VAL A 60 -10.45 1.53 2.26
C VAL A 60 -9.93 2.97 2.14
N ALA A 61 -9.52 3.59 3.26
CA ALA A 61 -8.98 4.95 3.29
C ALA A 61 -7.53 5.06 2.76
N SER A 62 -6.86 3.93 2.51
CA SER A 62 -5.48 3.91 2.00
C SER A 62 -5.34 4.60 0.64
N ALA A 63 -4.25 5.35 0.45
CA ALA A 63 -3.92 5.96 -0.84
C ALA A 63 -3.76 4.91 -1.96
N PHE A 64 -3.33 3.69 -1.64
CA PHE A 64 -3.16 2.60 -2.62
C PHE A 64 -4.48 2.15 -3.26
N ARG A 65 -5.62 2.44 -2.63
CA ARG A 65 -6.97 2.19 -3.19
C ARG A 65 -7.42 3.29 -4.15
N ASN A 66 -6.74 4.42 -4.19
CA ASN A 66 -7.08 5.55 -5.05
C ASN A 66 -6.30 5.49 -6.37
N GLU A 67 -7.00 5.17 -7.46
CA GLU A 67 -6.41 5.06 -8.80
C GLU A 67 -5.92 6.39 -9.38
N LYS A 68 -6.40 7.53 -8.86
CA LYS A 68 -5.91 8.85 -9.27
C LYS A 68 -4.54 9.16 -8.64
N LEU A 69 -4.30 8.66 -7.44
CA LEU A 69 -3.06 8.90 -6.69
C LEU A 69 -1.96 7.89 -7.03
N TYR A 70 -2.33 6.64 -7.26
CA TYR A 70 -1.40 5.55 -7.52
C TYR A 70 -1.72 4.80 -8.80
N THR A 71 -0.71 4.59 -9.65
CA THR A 71 -0.77 3.68 -10.79
C THR A 71 -0.19 2.32 -10.41
N VAL A 72 -0.81 1.22 -10.84
CA VAL A 72 -0.24 -0.13 -10.71
C VAL A 72 0.25 -0.61 -12.06
N LYS A 73 1.50 -1.07 -12.11
CA LYS A 73 2.06 -1.71 -13.31
C LYS A 73 2.70 -3.04 -12.94
N GLN A 74 2.69 -3.98 -13.88
CA GLN A 74 3.46 -5.21 -13.75
C GLN A 74 4.96 -4.88 -13.79
N ASP A 75 5.74 -5.62 -13.02
CA ASP A 75 7.20 -5.55 -13.00
C ASP A 75 7.79 -6.82 -13.62
N ASP A 76 8.33 -6.67 -14.82
CA ASP A 76 8.97 -7.75 -15.58
C ASP A 76 10.50 -7.71 -15.49
N SER A 77 11.08 -6.94 -14.55
CA SER A 77 12.53 -6.78 -14.42
C SER A 77 13.26 -8.02 -13.87
N GLY A 78 12.54 -8.97 -13.27
CA GLY A 78 13.13 -10.14 -12.61
C GLY A 78 13.83 -9.83 -11.28
N ALA A 79 13.70 -8.60 -10.75
CA ALA A 79 14.33 -8.20 -9.49
C ALA A 79 13.74 -8.86 -8.23
N PHE A 80 12.56 -9.46 -8.35
CA PHE A 80 11.83 -10.07 -7.25
C PHE A 80 11.35 -11.47 -7.65
N ASP A 81 11.45 -12.43 -6.72
CA ASP A 81 10.91 -13.78 -6.91
C ASP A 81 9.39 -13.72 -7.06
N ASP A 82 8.84 -14.41 -8.05
CA ASP A 82 7.42 -14.47 -8.36
C ASP A 82 6.71 -15.67 -7.71
N ALA A 83 7.47 -16.54 -7.04
CA ALA A 83 7.02 -17.68 -6.25
C ALA A 83 6.85 -17.35 -4.76
N GLY A 84 5.92 -18.04 -4.09
CA GLY A 84 5.63 -17.85 -2.66
C GLY A 84 4.25 -17.23 -2.43
N PRO A 85 3.95 -16.70 -1.23
CA PRO A 85 2.63 -16.15 -0.91
C PRO A 85 2.41 -14.74 -1.46
N VAL A 86 1.15 -14.33 -1.57
CA VAL A 86 0.72 -12.95 -1.82
C VAL A 86 1.18 -12.08 -0.65
N ARG A 87 1.94 -11.02 -0.93
CA ARG A 87 2.42 -10.08 0.10
C ARG A 87 3.09 -8.85 -0.51
N VAL A 88 3.27 -7.82 0.32
CA VAL A 88 4.23 -6.75 0.04
C VAL A 88 5.65 -7.33 0.11
N LEU A 89 6.43 -7.12 -0.95
CA LEU A 89 7.83 -7.53 -1.05
C LEU A 89 8.79 -6.40 -0.67
N ARG A 90 8.39 -5.14 -0.94
CA ARG A 90 9.15 -3.94 -0.60
C ARG A 90 8.21 -2.75 -0.48
N GLY A 91 8.43 -1.88 0.51
CA GLY A 91 7.72 -0.61 0.65
C GLY A 91 8.19 0.14 1.89
N GLU A 92 8.16 1.48 1.85
CA GLU A 92 8.43 2.35 2.99
C GLU A 92 7.14 3.04 3.40
N PHE A 93 6.42 2.47 4.36
CA PHE A 93 5.18 3.04 4.84
C PHE A 93 5.48 4.21 5.78
N LEU A 94 5.33 5.44 5.25
CA LEU A 94 5.49 6.67 6.02
C LEU A 94 4.29 6.91 6.95
N PHE A 95 4.58 7.25 8.21
CA PHE A 95 3.59 7.70 9.18
C PHE A 95 4.06 9.01 9.83
N PRO A 96 3.15 9.87 10.32
CA PRO A 96 3.54 11.08 11.03
C PRO A 96 4.44 10.78 12.24
N VAL A 97 5.37 11.66 12.55
CA VAL A 97 6.23 11.54 13.73
C VAL A 97 5.36 11.51 14.99
N GLY A 98 5.58 10.52 15.86
CA GLY A 98 4.79 10.33 17.08
C GLY A 98 3.43 9.66 16.85
N TYR A 99 3.19 9.06 15.68
CA TYR A 99 2.01 8.23 15.45
C TYR A 99 2.03 7.01 16.39
N GLU A 100 1.32 7.11 17.52
CA GLU A 100 0.87 5.94 18.29
C GLU A 100 -0.40 5.45 17.61
N GLY A 101 -0.32 4.34 16.87
CA GLY A 101 -1.52 3.79 16.28
C GLY A 101 -2.52 3.33 17.34
N LEU A 102 -3.72 2.98 16.88
CA LEU A 102 -4.88 2.79 17.74
C LEU A 102 -4.63 1.67 18.77
N LYS A 103 -4.33 2.04 20.02
CA LYS A 103 -4.45 1.14 21.16
C LYS A 103 -5.93 1.09 21.54
N ILE A 104 -6.57 -0.05 21.31
CA ILE A 104 -7.86 -0.35 21.90
C ILE A 104 -7.57 -1.23 23.10
N ASP A 105 -7.86 -0.71 24.31
CA ASP A 105 -7.83 -1.46 25.57
C ASP A 105 -8.95 -2.53 25.62
#